data_AF-A0AAJ0UKA9-F1
#
_entry.id   AF-A0AAJ0UKA9-F1
#
_cell.length_a   1.000
_cell.length_b   1.000
_cell.length_c   1.000
_cell.angle_alpha   90.00
_cell.angle_beta   90.00
_cell.angle_gamma   90.00
#
_symmetry.space_group_name_H-M   'P 1'
#
loop_
_entity.id
_entity.type
_entity.pdbx_description
1 polymer ?
#
loop_
_entity_poly.entity_id
_entity_poly.type
_entity_poly.pdbx_seq_one_letter_code
_entity_poly.pdbx_strand_id
1 'polypeptide(L)' 'MLPKDIRRIMEEDARFIEAFDTYDRTGVFPFKKTRIDLSLRSETIEKLREVAKKKKTSMSAVIDQMMLCFG' A
#
# COMPACT_ATOMS: atom_id res chain seq x y z
N MET A 1 13.78 -2.84 30.37
CA MET A 1 14.56 -2.52 29.16
C MET A 1 14.06 -3.40 28.04
N LEU A 2 13.61 -2.84 26.92
CA LEU A 2 13.21 -3.65 25.77
C LEU A 2 14.45 -4.43 25.26
N PRO A 3 14.29 -5.72 24.89
CA PRO A 3 15.34 -6.50 24.24
C PRO A 3 15.91 -5.74 23.04
N LYS A 4 17.23 -5.82 22.82
CA LYS A 4 17.92 -5.10 21.74
C LYS A 4 17.28 -5.36 20.37
N ASP A 5 16.82 -6.58 20.14
CA ASP A 5 16.20 -6.98 18.88
C ASP A 5 14.84 -6.30 18.67
N ILE A 6 14.04 -6.16 19.73
CA ILE A 6 12.76 -5.44 19.67
C ILE A 6 13.00 -3.96 19.41
N ARG A 7 14.02 -3.37 20.04
CA ARG A 7 14.37 -1.97 19.78
C ARG A 7 14.82 -1.76 18.34
N ARG A 8 15.61 -2.68 17.77
CA ARG A 8 16.04 -2.62 16.38
C ARG A 8 14.85 -2.70 15.41
N ILE A 9 13.94 -3.65 15.63
CA ILE A 9 12.72 -3.79 14.80
C ILE A 9 11.87 -2.51 14.89
N MET A 10 11.70 -1.95 16.10
CA MET A 10 10.97 -0.70 16.28
C MET A 10 11.63 0.49 15.58
N GLU A 11 12.97 0.53 15.50
CA GLU A 11 13.71 1.58 14.79
C GLU A 11 13.61 1.42 13.26
N GLU A 12 13.70 0.19 12.76
CA GLU A 12 13.57 -0.15 11.34
C GLU A 12 12.15 0.17 10.81
N ASP A 13 11.13 -0.12 11.63
CA ASP A 13 9.72 0.05 11.28
C ASP A 13 9.08 1.31 11.89
N ALA A 14 9.87 2.20 12.49
CA ALA A 14 9.40 3.39 13.20
C ALA A 14 8.40 4.23 12.39
N ARG A 15 8.66 4.36 11.08
CA ARG A 15 7.80 5.10 10.14
C ARG A 15 6.41 4.48 9.96
N PHE A 16 6.32 3.16 10.02
CA PHE A 16 5.04 2.46 9.94
C PHE A 16 4.28 2.56 11.27
N ILE A 17 5.00 2.40 12.39
CA ILE A 17 4.42 2.56 13.73
C ILE A 17 3.79 3.95 13.91
N GLU A 18 4.51 5.00 13.52
CA GLU A 18 4.01 6.38 13.57
C GLU A 18 2.80 6.59 12.64
N ALA A 19 2.81 5.95 11.48
CA ALA A 19 1.69 6.04 10.55
C ALA A 19 0.42 5.35 11.06
N PHE A 20 0.56 4.20 11.75
CA PHE A 20 -0.56 3.52 12.39
C PHE A 20 -1.13 4.32 13.57
N ASP A 21 -0.27 4.88 14.43
CA ASP A 21 -0.71 5.73 15.56
C ASP A 21 -1.42 7.01 15.05
N THR A 22 -0.93 7.58 13.94
CA THR A 22 -1.60 8.71 13.27
C THR A 22 -2.97 8.31 12.73
N TYR A 23 -3.08 7.13 12.11
CA TYR A 23 -4.35 6.61 11.60
C TYR A 23 -5.36 6.37 12.71
N ASP A 24 -4.97 5.74 13.82
CA ASP A 24 -5.86 5.48 14.95
C ASP A 24 -6.41 6.77 15.57
N ARG A 25 -5.60 7.84 15.60
CA ARG A 25 -6.01 9.15 16.13
C ARG A 25 -6.89 9.96 15.20
N THR A 26 -6.64 9.88 13.88
CA THR A 26 -7.21 10.83 12.91
C THR A 26 -8.19 10.19 11.93
N GLY A 27 -8.20 8.85 11.84
CA GLY A 27 -8.88 8.10 10.78
C GLY A 27 -8.22 8.26 9.40
N VAL A 28 -7.09 8.95 9.29
CA VAL A 28 -6.41 9.27 8.04
C VAL A 28 -5.03 8.64 8.00
N PHE A 29 -4.78 7.79 7.01
CA PHE A 29 -3.50 7.13 6.85
C PHE A 29 -2.51 8.14 6.22
N PRO A 30 -1.37 8.45 6.86
CA PRO A 30 -0.51 9.58 6.47
C PRO A 30 0.37 9.32 5.25
N PHE A 31 0.11 8.26 4.48
CA PHE A 31 0.80 8.00 3.22
C PHE A 31 0.11 8.79 2.11
N LYS A 32 0.84 9.75 1.53
CA LYS A 32 0.40 10.42 0.31
C LYS A 32 0.29 9.39 -0.81
N LYS A 33 -0.85 9.37 -1.50
CA LYS A 33 -0.96 8.69 -2.79
C LYS A 33 0.01 9.35 -3.75
N THR A 34 1.11 8.67 -4.06
CA THR A 34 2.05 9.11 -5.07
C THR A 34 1.46 8.77 -6.44
N ARG A 35 1.38 9.76 -7.33
CA ARG A 35 1.03 9.51 -8.72
C ARG A 35 2.25 8.89 -9.41
N ILE A 36 2.06 7.71 -9.96
CA ILE A 36 3.07 7.02 -10.77
C ILE A 36 2.43 6.81 -12.14
N ASP A 37 3.09 7.28 -13.19
CA ASP A 37 2.66 7.02 -14.56
C ASP A 37 3.31 5.71 -15.04
N LEU A 38 2.49 4.76 -15.50
CA LEU A 38 2.93 3.43 -15.92
C LEU A 38 2.56 3.19 -17.38
N SER A 39 3.54 2.79 -18.19
CA SER A 39 3.31 2.32 -19.55
C SER A 39 3.11 0.81 -19.54
N LEU A 40 1.90 0.34 -19.82
CA LEU A 40 1.53 -1.07 -19.83
C LEU A 40 1.16 -1.51 -21.25
N ARG A 41 1.31 -2.81 -21.53
CA ARG A 41 0.77 -3.42 -22.76
C ARG A 41 -0.75 -3.30 -22.78
N SER A 42 -1.34 -3.09 -23.95
CA SER A 42 -2.79 -2.95 -24.12
C SER A 42 -3.58 -4.11 -23.52
N GLU A 43 -3.13 -5.35 -23.74
CA GLU A 43 -3.74 -6.55 -23.15
C GLU A 43 -3.75 -6.53 -21.61
N THR A 44 -2.70 -6.00 -21.00
CA THR A 44 -2.62 -5.86 -19.54
C THR A 44 -3.62 -4.83 -19.04
N ILE A 45 -3.79 -3.72 -19.76
CA ILE A 45 -4.77 -2.68 -19.43
C ILE A 45 -6.19 -3.25 -19.50
N GLU A 46 -6.52 -4.03 -20.52
CA GLU A 46 -7.83 -4.67 -20.66
C GLU A 46 -8.12 -5.65 -19.50
N LYS A 47 -7.15 -6.51 -19.17
CA LYS A 47 -7.28 -7.43 -18.02
C LYS A 47 -7.49 -6.66 -16.71
N LEU A 48 -6.75 -5.58 -16.48
CA LEU A 48 -6.91 -4.74 -15.29
C LEU A 48 -8.29 -4.09 -15.23
N ARG A 49 -8.82 -3.61 -16.36
CA ARG A 49 -10.18 -3.06 -16.44
C ARG A 49 -11.24 -4.09 -16.09
N GLU A 50 -11.13 -5.30 -16.63
CA GLU A 50 -12.08 -6.39 -16.35
C GLU A 50 -12.07 -6.79 -14.87
N VAL A 51 -10.88 -6.91 -14.26
CA VAL A 51 -10.74 -7.22 -12.83
C VAL A 51 -11.30 -6.09 -11.96
N ALA A 52 -10.98 -4.84 -12.29
CA ALA A 52 -11.48 -3.66 -11.58
C ALA A 52 -13.01 -3.60 -11.60
N LYS A 53 -13.63 -3.88 -12.76
CA LYS A 53 -15.08 -3.96 -12.93
C LYS A 53 -15.71 -5.07 -12.08
N LYS A 54 -15.13 -6.29 -12.12
CA LYS A 54 -15.61 -7.43 -11.31
C LYS A 54 -15.54 -7.15 -9.81
N LYS A 55 -14.47 -6.51 -9.35
CA LYS A 55 -14.24 -6.14 -7.94
C LYS A 55 -14.92 -4.83 -7.53
N LYS A 56 -15.63 -4.14 -8.44
CA LYS A 56 -16.22 -2.80 -8.23
C LYS A 56 -15.23 -1.80 -7.60
N THR A 57 -14.00 -1.79 -8.10
CA THR A 57 -12.91 -0.93 -7.59
C THR A 57 -12.15 -0.27 -8.75
N SER A 58 -11.17 0.59 -8.45
CA SER A 58 -10.32 1.22 -9.46
C SER A 58 -9.20 0.29 -9.93
N MET A 59 -8.68 0.50 -11.15
CA MET A 59 -7.49 -0.22 -11.63
C MET A 59 -6.28 0.00 -10.72
N SER A 60 -6.11 1.22 -10.17
CA SER A 60 -5.04 1.51 -9.20
C SER A 60 -5.15 0.65 -7.95
N ALA A 61 -6.36 0.49 -7.40
CA ALA A 61 -6.56 -0.36 -6.22
C ALA A 61 -6.28 -1.85 -6.52
N VAL A 62 -6.54 -2.30 -7.75
CA VAL A 62 -6.15 -3.66 -8.18
C VAL A 62 -4.63 -3.81 -8.24
N ILE A 63 -3.91 -2.81 -8.76
CA ILE A 63 -2.45 -2.80 -8.83
C ILE A 63 -1.85 -2.77 -7.41
N ASP A 64 -2.36 -1.90 -6.54
CA ASP A 64 -1.90 -1.78 -5.16
C ASP A 64 -2.07 -3.11 -4.40
N GLN A 65 -3.22 -3.78 -4.56
CA GLN A 65 -3.46 -5.11 -3.98
C GLN A 65 -2.47 -6.16 -4.51
N MET A 66 -2.17 -6.15 -5.80
CA MET A 66 -1.19 -7.09 -6.36
C MET A 66 0.22 -6.81 -5.80
N MET A 67 0.64 -5.55 -5.75
CA MET A 67 1.95 -5.16 -5.21
C MET A 67 2.11 -5.56 -3.73
N LEU A 68 1.04 -5.42 -2.93
CA LEU A 68 1.05 -5.78 -1.50
C LEU A 68 1.06 -7.29 -1.23
N CYS A 69 0.55 -8.12 -2.15
CA CYS A 69 0.55 -9.58 -1.97
C CYS A 69 1.85 -10.28 -2.42
N PHE A 70 2.75 -9.56 -3.09
CA PHE A 70 4.04 -10.08 -3.57
C PHE A 70 5.26 -9.40 -2.90
N GLY A 71 5.03 -8.57 -1.89
CA GLY A 71 6.06 -7.91 -1.08
C GLY A 71 6.33 -8.62 0.23
#